data_AF-A0A0E0JEA1-F1
#
_entry.id   AF-A0A0E0JEA1-F1
#
_cell.length_a   1.000
_cell.length_b   1.000
_cell.length_c   1.000
_cell.angle_alpha   90.00
_cell.angle_beta   90.00
_cell.angle_gamma   90.00
#
_symmetry.space_group_name_H-M   'P 1'
#
loop_
_entity.id
_entity.type
_entity.pdbx_description
1 polymer ?
#
loop_
_entity_poly.entity_id
_entity_poly.type
_entity_poly.pdbx_seq_one_letter_code
_entity_poly.pdbx_strand_id
1 'polypeptide(L)'
;MEMEIEVEEGELTWMALFQRRVVMADEHCHNLHGLLRGLFGVLDGQAWREMVDAAEETRRMLEAASTELGLAIANMGAASLLAPRGEAPREWMPAPLRSVDDDIDVPRVWLVHFRLQVAAENARRLHDRLEATRVHVSAAELLAVLEGDDGDDDDMAPWMHGLSTSEQIDGLMELGEALNLVVDLVAMTAMAREEVF
;
A
#
# COMPACT_ATOMS: atom_id res chain seq x y z
N MET A 1 -42.14 -22.47 -17.03
CA MET A 1 -40.89 -23.25 -17.04
C MET A 1 -39.83 -22.26 -16.59
N GLU A 2 -39.64 -22.20 -15.28
CA GLU A 2 -38.62 -21.35 -14.64
C GLU A 2 -37.28 -22.04 -14.90
N MET A 3 -36.41 -21.35 -15.63
CA MET A 3 -35.05 -21.80 -15.89
C MET A 3 -34.25 -21.35 -14.68
N GLU A 4 -34.15 -22.23 -13.69
CA GLU A 4 -33.13 -22.12 -12.65
C GLU A 4 -31.78 -22.16 -13.39
N ILE A 5 -31.18 -20.98 -13.55
CA ILE A 5 -29.79 -20.87 -13.95
C ILE A 5 -29.02 -21.33 -12.70
N GLU A 6 -28.77 -22.64 -12.64
CA GLU A 6 -27.65 -23.18 -11.87
C GLU A 6 -26.42 -22.44 -12.40
N VAL A 7 -25.98 -21.44 -11.64
CA VAL A 7 -24.64 -20.90 -11.77
C VAL A 7 -23.75 -22.08 -11.43
N GLU A 8 -23.21 -22.75 -12.47
CA GLU A 8 -22.06 -23.62 -12.31
C GLU A 8 -21.00 -22.79 -11.56
N GLU A 9 -20.89 -23.04 -10.25
CA GLU A 9 -19.69 -22.74 -9.47
C GLU A 9 -18.59 -23.63 -10.05
N GLY A 10 -18.14 -23.31 -11.28
CA GLY A 10 -17.05 -23.98 -11.93
C GLY A 10 -15.85 -23.90 -10.99
N GLU A 11 -15.31 -25.06 -10.63
CA GLU A 11 -14.13 -25.18 -9.77
C GLU A 11 -13.06 -24.20 -10.26
N LEU A 12 -12.89 -23.08 -9.55
CA LEU A 12 -11.90 -22.07 -9.91
C LEU A 12 -10.54 -22.74 -9.79
N THR A 13 -9.90 -22.98 -10.94
CA THR A 13 -8.57 -23.58 -10.97
C THR A 13 -7.61 -22.73 -10.13
N TRP A 14 -6.58 -23.35 -9.55
CA TRP A 14 -5.56 -22.62 -8.79
C TRP A 14 -4.96 -21.48 -9.61
N MET A 15 -4.84 -21.66 -10.93
CA MET A 15 -4.36 -20.66 -11.87
C MET A 15 -5.31 -19.46 -11.98
N ALA A 16 -6.61 -19.70 -12.12
CA ALA A 16 -7.61 -18.63 -12.17
C ALA A 16 -7.61 -17.82 -10.85
N LEU A 17 -7.46 -18.49 -9.71
CA LEU A 17 -7.29 -17.82 -8.42
C LEU A 17 -6.00 -17.02 -8.35
N PHE A 18 -4.87 -17.57 -8.83
CA PHE A 18 -3.58 -16.88 -8.88
C PHE A 18 -3.66 -15.60 -9.71
N GLN A 19 -4.14 -15.69 -10.94
CA GLN A 19 -4.35 -14.55 -11.84
C GLN A 19 -5.23 -13.48 -11.21
N ARG A 20 -6.36 -13.89 -10.60
CA ARG A 20 -7.25 -12.96 -9.89
C ARG A 20 -6.53 -12.20 -8.78
N ARG A 21 -5.70 -12.89 -7.98
CA ARG A 21 -4.93 -12.23 -6.90
C ARG A 21 -3.89 -11.26 -7.44
N VAL A 22 -3.23 -11.58 -8.54
CA VAL A 22 -2.28 -10.66 -9.20
C VAL A 22 -3.01 -9.39 -9.68
N VAL A 23 -4.15 -9.54 -10.34
CA VAL A 23 -4.97 -8.40 -10.82
C VAL A 23 -5.45 -7.53 -9.66
N MET A 24 -5.96 -8.14 -8.59
CA MET A 24 -6.42 -7.37 -7.41
C MET A 24 -5.26 -6.64 -6.72
N ALA A 25 -4.09 -7.26 -6.61
CA ALA A 25 -2.92 -6.60 -6.03
C ALA A 25 -2.54 -5.35 -6.84
N ASP A 26 -2.54 -5.45 -8.17
CA ASP A 26 -2.26 -4.33 -9.07
C ASP A 26 -3.29 -3.20 -8.96
N GLU A 27 -4.58 -3.54 -8.90
CA GLU A 27 -5.67 -2.57 -8.74
C GLU A 27 -5.53 -1.78 -7.43
N HIS A 28 -5.29 -2.47 -6.31
CA HIS A 28 -5.09 -1.83 -5.01
C HIS A 28 -3.85 -0.93 -4.99
N CYS A 29 -2.77 -1.30 -5.68
CA CYS A 29 -1.59 -0.43 -5.82
C CYS A 29 -1.88 0.84 -6.63
N HIS A 30 -2.71 0.76 -7.67
CA HIS A 30 -3.13 1.94 -8.43
C HIS A 30 -4.03 2.87 -7.60
N ASN A 31 -4.99 2.32 -6.86
CA ASN A 31 -5.85 3.08 -5.96
C ASN A 31 -5.01 3.79 -4.88
N LEU A 32 -4.07 3.06 -4.28
CA LEU A 32 -3.11 3.62 -3.32
C LEU A 32 -2.31 4.79 -3.90
N HIS A 33 -1.77 4.63 -5.11
CA HIS A 33 -1.04 5.72 -5.77
C HIS A 33 -1.94 6.96 -6.00
N GLY A 34 -3.19 6.75 -6.39
CA GLY A 34 -4.18 7.82 -6.52
C GLY A 34 -4.43 8.57 -5.19
N LEU A 35 -4.60 7.83 -4.10
CA LEU A 35 -4.80 8.38 -2.75
C LEU A 35 -3.58 9.18 -2.28
N LEU A 36 -2.38 8.62 -2.39
CA LEU A 36 -1.15 9.31 -1.96
C LEU A 36 -0.87 10.56 -2.78
N ARG A 37 -1.16 10.52 -4.09
CA ARG A 37 -1.01 11.69 -4.96
C ARG A 37 -2.01 12.79 -4.60
N GLY A 38 -3.25 12.41 -4.29
CA GLY A 38 -4.27 13.33 -3.80
C GLY A 38 -3.85 13.98 -2.48
N LEU A 39 -3.43 13.17 -1.52
CA LEU A 39 -2.95 13.61 -0.21
C LEU A 39 -1.77 14.57 -0.31
N PHE A 40 -0.77 14.24 -1.12
CA PHE A 40 0.39 15.11 -1.32
C PHE A 40 0.00 16.43 -1.98
N GLY A 41 -0.93 16.42 -2.95
CA GLY A 41 -1.44 17.65 -3.56
C GLY A 41 -2.17 18.56 -2.57
N VAL A 42 -2.87 17.99 -1.57
CA VAL A 42 -3.51 18.75 -0.48
C VAL A 42 -2.45 19.37 0.42
N LEU A 43 -1.44 18.60 0.84
CA LEU A 43 -0.44 19.06 1.80
C LEU A 43 0.60 20.02 1.20
N ASP A 44 0.96 19.88 -0.07
CA ASP A 44 1.87 20.79 -0.79
C ASP A 44 1.19 22.11 -1.17
N GLY A 45 -0.14 22.09 -1.34
CA GLY A 45 -0.94 23.23 -1.82
C GLY A 45 -1.62 24.08 -0.76
N GLN A 46 -1.89 23.56 0.45
CA GLN A 46 -2.57 24.31 1.50
C GLN A 46 -1.62 25.15 2.35
N ALA A 47 -2.04 26.38 2.66
CA ALA A 47 -1.35 27.21 3.62
C ALA A 47 -1.57 26.65 5.04
N TRP A 48 -0.48 26.51 5.78
CA TRP A 48 -0.29 26.03 7.16
C TRP A 48 -1.42 26.25 8.20
N ARG A 49 -2.28 27.27 8.03
CA ARG A 49 -3.44 27.55 8.89
C ARG A 49 -4.69 26.74 8.57
N GLU A 50 -4.84 26.27 7.33
CA GLU A 50 -5.95 25.42 6.90
C GLU A 50 -5.72 23.94 7.22
N MET A 51 -4.48 23.56 7.60
CA MET A 51 -4.14 22.18 7.94
C MET A 51 -4.87 21.66 9.18
N VAL A 52 -5.22 22.53 10.14
CA VAL A 52 -6.02 22.14 11.32
C VAL A 52 -7.43 21.72 10.87
N ASP A 53 -8.03 22.45 9.92
CA ASP A 53 -9.32 22.08 9.32
C ASP A 53 -9.19 20.86 8.37
N ALA A 54 -8.01 20.65 7.80
CA ALA A 54 -7.71 19.52 6.90
C ALA A 54 -7.16 18.27 7.62
N ALA A 55 -6.95 18.31 8.95
CA ALA A 55 -6.31 17.23 9.70
C ALA A 55 -7.13 15.94 9.67
N GLU A 56 -8.44 16.06 9.86
CA GLU A 56 -9.37 14.93 9.81
C GLU A 56 -9.45 14.32 8.40
N GLU A 57 -9.44 15.15 7.35
CA GLU A 57 -9.44 14.67 5.97
C GLU A 57 -8.11 13.98 5.61
N THR A 58 -7.00 14.56 6.05
CA THR A 58 -5.65 13.98 5.95
C THR A 58 -5.60 12.60 6.61
N ARG A 59 -6.18 12.48 7.81
CA ARG A 59 -6.25 11.21 8.56
C ARG A 59 -7.08 10.16 7.82
N ARG A 60 -8.26 10.53 7.31
CA ARG A 60 -9.10 9.63 6.50
C ARG A 60 -8.40 9.16 5.23
N MET A 61 -7.70 10.06 4.53
CA MET A 61 -6.94 9.72 3.34
C MET A 61 -5.77 8.76 3.67
N LEU A 62 -5.06 8.99 4.78
CA LEU A 62 -4.02 8.07 5.26
C LEU A 62 -4.60 6.70 5.64
N GLU A 63 -5.75 6.64 6.32
CA GLU A 63 -6.43 5.38 6.64
C GLU A 63 -6.90 4.62 5.39
N ALA A 64 -7.44 5.33 4.40
CA ALA A 64 -7.80 4.76 3.11
C ALA A 64 -6.56 4.21 2.39
N ALA A 65 -5.45 4.95 2.39
CA ALA A 65 -4.18 4.51 1.82
C ALA A 65 -3.66 3.25 2.53
N SER A 66 -3.63 3.23 3.86
CA SER A 66 -3.23 2.04 4.63
C SER A 66 -4.14 0.83 4.34
N THR A 67 -5.43 1.07 4.11
CA THR A 67 -6.39 0.01 3.74
C THR A 67 -6.06 -0.59 2.37
N GLU A 68 -5.89 0.26 1.35
CA GLU A 68 -5.51 -0.19 0.00
C GLU A 68 -4.17 -0.93 0.01
N LEU A 69 -3.18 -0.43 0.77
CA LEU A 69 -1.89 -1.11 0.93
C LEU A 69 -2.05 -2.49 1.59
N GLY A 70 -2.86 -2.59 2.65
CA GLY A 70 -3.14 -3.85 3.32
C GLY A 70 -3.81 -4.87 2.38
N LEU A 71 -4.76 -4.43 1.56
CA LEU A 71 -5.41 -5.26 0.55
C LEU A 71 -4.45 -5.69 -0.55
N ALA A 72 -3.55 -4.80 -0.99
CA ALA A 72 -2.52 -5.12 -1.96
C ALA A 72 -1.59 -6.23 -1.41
N ILE A 73 -1.04 -6.04 -0.19
CA ILE A 73 -0.18 -7.03 0.48
C ILE A 73 -0.88 -8.38 0.65
N ALA A 74 -2.15 -8.37 1.08
CA ALA A 74 -2.94 -9.59 1.26
C ALA A 74 -3.10 -10.36 -0.06
N ASN A 75 -3.37 -9.66 -1.17
CA ASN A 75 -3.49 -10.30 -2.48
C ASN A 75 -2.13 -10.79 -3.02
N MET A 76 -1.04 -10.04 -2.83
CA MET A 76 0.32 -10.49 -3.17
C MET A 76 0.71 -11.77 -2.39
N GLY A 77 0.40 -11.79 -1.10
CA GLY A 77 0.61 -12.94 -0.22
C GLY A 77 -0.23 -14.15 -0.64
N ALA A 78 -1.51 -13.94 -0.95
CA ALA A 78 -2.41 -14.99 -1.43
C ALA A 78 -1.94 -15.57 -2.78
N ALA A 79 -1.55 -14.73 -3.74
CA ALA A 79 -0.94 -15.17 -5.00
C ALA A 79 0.32 -15.99 -4.75
N SER A 80 1.17 -15.54 -3.82
CA SER A 80 2.40 -16.24 -3.44
C SER A 80 2.16 -17.62 -2.82
N LEU A 81 1.03 -17.83 -2.15
CA LEU A 81 0.63 -19.13 -1.61
C LEU A 81 0.01 -20.06 -2.68
N LEU A 82 -0.56 -19.48 -3.73
CA LEU A 82 -1.17 -20.22 -4.85
C LEU A 82 -0.16 -20.62 -5.93
N ALA A 83 0.97 -19.92 -6.03
CA ALA A 83 2.03 -20.26 -6.98
C ALA A 83 2.52 -21.72 -6.76
N PRO A 84 2.67 -22.54 -7.82
CA PRO A 84 3.07 -23.93 -7.70
C PRO A 84 4.41 -24.05 -6.99
N ARG A 85 4.47 -24.84 -5.92
CA ARG A 85 5.72 -25.12 -5.21
C ARG A 85 6.56 -26.23 -5.85
N GLY A 86 6.42 -26.46 -7.15
CA GLY A 86 7.11 -27.51 -7.90
C GLY A 86 8.14 -26.90 -8.85
N GLU A 87 9.40 -27.31 -8.71
CA GLU A 87 10.54 -26.99 -9.59
C GLU A 87 11.19 -25.60 -9.49
N ALA A 88 11.15 -24.94 -8.34
CA ALA A 88 12.22 -23.97 -8.04
C ALA A 88 13.58 -24.69 -8.02
N PRO A 89 14.69 -24.05 -8.44
CA PRO A 89 16.03 -24.58 -8.24
C PRO A 89 16.18 -25.12 -6.82
N ARG A 90 16.64 -26.37 -6.71
CA ARG A 90 16.63 -27.21 -5.48
C ARG A 90 17.27 -26.58 -4.23
N GLU A 91 17.90 -25.42 -4.37
CA GLU A 91 18.62 -24.73 -3.32
C GLU A 91 17.72 -23.95 -2.34
N TRP A 92 16.43 -23.73 -2.63
CA TRP A 92 15.64 -22.75 -1.86
C TRP A 92 14.36 -23.21 -1.14
N MET A 93 13.75 -24.40 -1.34
CA MET A 93 12.55 -24.79 -0.55
C MET A 93 12.26 -26.31 -0.43
N PRO A 94 11.55 -26.76 0.64
CA PRO A 94 11.08 -28.13 0.84
C PRO A 94 9.75 -28.43 0.08
N ALA A 95 9.40 -29.72 0.00
CA ALA A 95 8.67 -30.38 -1.09
C ALA A 95 7.25 -29.87 -1.50
N PRO A 96 6.83 -30.07 -2.77
CA PRO A 96 5.56 -29.58 -3.33
C PRO A 96 4.35 -30.47 -3.01
N LEU A 97 3.16 -29.87 -2.97
CA LEU A 97 1.89 -30.55 -3.20
C LEU A 97 1.68 -30.70 -4.72
N ARG A 98 1.52 -31.93 -5.22
CA ARG A 98 1.32 -32.24 -6.65
C ARG A 98 -0.17 -32.20 -7.03
N SER A 99 -0.51 -31.58 -8.16
CA SER A 99 -1.81 -31.71 -8.84
C SER A 99 -1.60 -31.97 -10.34
N VAL A 100 -2.61 -32.52 -11.03
CA VAL A 100 -2.49 -33.40 -12.21
C VAL A 100 -2.50 -32.69 -13.58
N ASP A 101 -2.57 -31.35 -13.65
CA ASP A 101 -2.55 -30.61 -14.92
C ASP A 101 -1.21 -29.87 -15.15
N ASP A 102 -0.22 -30.60 -15.68
CA ASP A 102 1.13 -30.11 -16.00
C ASP A 102 1.28 -29.70 -17.48
N ASP A 103 0.48 -28.71 -17.94
CA ASP A 103 0.72 -28.03 -19.23
C ASP A 103 0.64 -26.49 -19.08
N ILE A 104 0.99 -26.00 -17.89
CA ILE A 104 1.01 -24.60 -17.52
C ILE A 104 2.46 -24.08 -17.68
N ASP A 105 2.64 -22.85 -18.18
CA ASP A 105 3.94 -22.18 -18.33
C ASP A 105 4.54 -21.82 -16.94
N VAL A 106 4.97 -22.85 -16.21
CA VAL A 106 5.58 -22.81 -14.86
C VAL A 106 6.67 -21.72 -14.75
N PRO A 107 7.55 -21.50 -15.75
CA PRO A 107 8.52 -20.40 -15.74
C PRO A 107 7.91 -19.00 -15.57
N ARG A 108 6.77 -18.69 -16.21
CA ARG A 108 6.11 -17.38 -16.07
C ARG A 108 5.54 -17.19 -14.67
N VAL A 109 4.93 -18.23 -14.12
CA VAL A 109 4.35 -18.19 -12.76
C VAL A 109 5.44 -17.91 -11.72
N TRP A 110 6.64 -18.49 -11.88
CA TRP A 110 7.80 -18.20 -11.03
C TRP A 110 8.29 -16.75 -11.17
N LEU A 111 8.34 -16.21 -12.40
CA LEU A 111 8.70 -14.81 -12.62
C LEU A 111 7.72 -13.86 -11.93
N VAL A 112 6.41 -14.11 -12.09
CA VAL A 112 5.35 -13.34 -11.41
C VAL A 112 5.50 -13.46 -9.89
N HIS A 113 5.71 -14.67 -9.37
CA HIS A 113 5.93 -14.89 -7.94
C HIS A 113 7.12 -14.07 -7.40
N PHE A 114 8.26 -14.10 -8.10
CA PHE A 114 9.44 -13.31 -7.71
C PHE A 114 9.14 -11.81 -7.71
N ARG A 115 8.46 -11.29 -8.75
CA ARG A 115 8.05 -9.87 -8.80
C ARG A 115 7.14 -9.51 -7.63
N LEU A 116 6.19 -10.36 -7.27
CA LEU A 116 5.32 -10.13 -6.12
C LEU A 116 6.06 -10.17 -4.78
N GLN A 117 7.11 -10.98 -4.63
CA GLN A 117 7.95 -10.97 -3.42
C GLN A 117 8.70 -9.64 -3.27
N VAL A 118 9.27 -9.12 -4.37
CA VAL A 118 9.93 -7.81 -4.38
C VAL A 118 8.91 -6.69 -4.12
N ALA A 119 7.73 -6.76 -4.73
CA ALA A 119 6.63 -5.84 -4.49
C ALA A 119 6.20 -5.83 -3.02
N ALA A 120 6.07 -7.01 -2.39
CA ALA A 120 5.72 -7.12 -0.97
C ALA A 120 6.77 -6.49 -0.04
N GLU A 121 8.06 -6.57 -0.38
CA GLU A 121 9.13 -5.88 0.36
C GLU A 121 9.01 -4.36 0.23
N ASN A 122 8.76 -3.83 -0.97
CA ASN A 122 8.50 -2.40 -1.15
C ASN A 122 7.21 -1.96 -0.44
N ALA A 123 6.18 -2.79 -0.43
CA ALA A 123 4.93 -2.54 0.29
C ALA A 123 5.14 -2.44 1.81
N ARG A 124 6.06 -3.23 2.38
CA ARG A 124 6.45 -3.08 3.80
C ARG A 124 7.12 -1.73 4.07
N ARG A 125 8.06 -1.32 3.23
CA ARG A 125 8.71 0.00 3.36
C ARG A 125 7.71 1.14 3.21
N LEU A 126 6.78 1.00 2.27
CA LEU A 126 5.70 1.95 2.06
C LEU A 126 4.79 2.05 3.29
N HIS A 127 4.47 0.92 3.92
CA HIS A 127 3.71 0.89 5.17
C HIS A 127 4.44 1.66 6.27
N ASP A 128 5.74 1.41 6.47
CA ASP A 128 6.52 2.10 7.51
C ASP A 128 6.55 3.62 7.28
N ARG A 129 6.68 4.06 6.02
CA ARG A 129 6.62 5.48 5.64
C ARG A 129 5.24 6.11 5.86
N LEU A 130 4.15 5.37 5.58
CA LEU A 130 2.80 5.85 5.86
C LEU A 130 2.54 5.99 7.36
N GLU A 131 3.02 5.05 8.16
CA GLU A 131 2.92 5.15 9.62
C GLU A 131 3.76 6.31 10.16
N ALA A 132 4.97 6.53 9.62
CA ALA A 132 5.78 7.69 9.97
C ALA A 132 5.06 9.01 9.64
N THR A 133 4.50 9.12 8.43
CA THR A 133 3.67 10.27 8.02
C THR A 133 2.52 10.51 8.99
N ARG A 134 1.80 9.45 9.38
CA ARG A 134 0.67 9.55 10.32
C ARG A 134 1.09 10.03 11.70
N VAL A 135 2.24 9.57 12.19
CA VAL A 135 2.82 10.02 13.48
C VAL A 135 3.15 11.50 13.42
N HIS A 136 3.84 11.96 12.37
CA HIS A 136 4.20 13.35 12.19
C HIS A 136 2.99 14.28 12.08
N VAL A 137 1.96 13.89 11.29
CA VAL A 137 0.70 14.66 11.19
C VAL A 137 0.01 14.76 12.56
N SER A 138 -0.02 13.67 13.32
CA SER A 138 -0.62 13.66 14.66
C SER A 138 0.17 14.51 15.67
N ALA A 139 1.51 14.44 15.60
CA ALA A 139 2.40 15.25 16.44
C ALA A 139 2.23 16.75 16.13
N ALA A 140 2.19 17.10 14.85
CA ALA A 140 1.93 18.45 14.40
C ALA A 140 0.60 19.02 14.90
N GLU A 141 -0.48 18.23 14.84
CA GLU A 141 -1.81 18.62 15.35
C GLU A 141 -1.75 18.91 16.86
N LEU A 142 -1.12 18.03 17.64
CA LEU A 142 -0.95 18.22 19.09
C LEU A 142 -0.10 19.45 19.42
N LEU A 143 1.01 19.65 18.71
CA LEU A 143 1.90 20.79 18.92
C LEU A 143 1.24 22.11 18.54
N ALA A 144 0.44 22.14 17.47
CA ALA A 144 -0.31 23.33 17.08
C ALA A 144 -1.31 23.78 18.15
N VAL A 145 -1.95 22.83 18.84
CA VAL A 145 -2.83 23.14 19.99
C VAL A 145 -2.04 23.72 21.16
N LEU A 146 -0.85 23.18 21.43
CA LEU A 146 0.01 23.68 22.51
C LEU A 146 0.61 25.06 22.19
N GLU A 147 0.94 25.33 20.93
CA GLU A 147 1.45 26.62 20.46
C GLU A 147 0.38 27.72 20.41
N GLY A 148 -0.91 27.36 20.32
CA GLY A 148 -2.05 28.27 20.17
C GLY A 148 -2.83 28.58 21.45
N ASP A 149 -2.41 28.10 22.62
CA ASP A 149 -3.03 28.46 23.90
C ASP A 149 -2.54 29.87 24.31
N ASP A 150 -3.24 30.90 23.83
CA ASP A 150 -3.05 32.36 24.08
C ASP A 150 -3.32 32.76 25.56
N GLY A 151 -2.95 31.91 26.52
CA GLY A 151 -3.04 32.16 27.95
C GLY A 151 -1.79 32.86 28.48
N ASP A 152 -1.72 34.19 28.30
CA ASP A 152 -0.69 35.10 28.83
C ASP A 152 0.72 34.85 28.24
N ASP A 153 1.04 35.70 27.28
CA ASP A 153 2.10 35.65 26.26
C ASP A 153 3.55 35.79 26.79
N ASP A 154 3.87 35.24 27.97
CA ASP A 154 5.20 35.40 28.61
C ASP A 154 5.78 34.10 29.22
N ASP A 155 5.05 32.96 29.20
CA ASP A 155 5.50 31.70 29.83
C ASP A 155 5.81 30.54 28.84
N MET A 156 5.56 30.72 27.54
CA MET A 156 6.00 29.74 26.53
C MET A 156 7.48 29.96 26.19
N ALA A 157 8.29 28.93 26.44
CA ALA A 157 9.72 29.03 26.21
C ALA A 157 10.04 29.17 24.71
N PRO A 158 11.00 30.02 24.31
CA PRO A 158 11.28 30.36 22.90
C PRO A 158 11.60 29.18 21.96
N TRP A 159 11.98 28.03 22.53
CA TRP A 159 12.27 26.79 21.80
C TRP A 159 11.03 25.97 21.45
N MET A 160 9.84 26.36 21.92
CA MET A 160 8.57 25.69 21.61
C MET A 160 7.93 26.20 20.32
N HIS A 161 8.41 27.31 19.75
CA HIS A 161 7.86 27.86 18.52
C HIS A 161 8.32 27.08 17.28
N GLY A 162 7.35 26.70 16.44
CA GLY A 162 7.62 26.10 15.13
C GLY A 162 7.91 24.60 15.19
N LEU A 163 7.66 23.95 16.33
CA LEU A 163 7.74 22.50 16.44
C LEU A 163 6.62 21.85 15.60
N SER A 164 5.42 22.43 15.62
CA SER A 164 4.31 21.96 14.77
C SER A 164 4.69 21.99 13.29
N THR A 165 5.35 23.06 12.86
CA THR A 165 5.82 23.25 11.48
C THR A 165 6.93 22.26 11.13
N SER A 166 7.85 21.98 12.06
CA SER A 166 8.90 20.98 11.85
C SER A 166 8.30 19.60 11.59
N GLU A 167 7.37 19.15 12.45
CA GLU A 167 6.71 17.85 12.29
C GLU A 167 5.93 17.75 10.98
N GLN A 168 5.31 18.85 10.52
CA GLN A 168 4.62 18.88 9.23
C GLN A 168 5.58 18.71 8.04
N ILE A 169 6.76 19.34 8.09
CA ILE A 169 7.79 19.19 7.05
C ILE A 169 8.28 17.75 7.02
N ASP A 170 8.57 17.17 8.18
CA ASP A 170 9.01 15.77 8.30
C ASP A 170 7.93 14.82 7.77
N GLY A 171 6.66 15.05 8.13
CA GLY A 171 5.53 14.28 7.59
C GLY A 171 5.38 14.40 6.07
N LEU A 172 5.58 15.58 5.49
CA LEU A 172 5.54 15.78 4.05
C LEU A 172 6.72 15.10 3.34
N MET A 173 7.91 15.10 3.95
CA MET A 173 9.07 14.39 3.44
C MET A 173 8.83 12.87 3.41
N GLU A 174 8.32 12.31 4.50
CA GLU A 174 7.95 10.89 4.61
C GLU A 174 6.90 10.50 3.56
N LEU A 175 5.89 11.36 3.34
CA LEU A 175 4.88 11.16 2.30
C LEU A 175 5.47 11.24 0.87
N GLY A 176 6.42 12.14 0.65
CA GLY A 176 7.14 12.24 -0.63
C GLY A 176 7.94 10.96 -0.93
N GLU A 177 8.56 10.37 0.09
CA GLU A 177 9.23 9.06 -0.05
C GLU A 177 8.23 7.92 -0.30
N ALA A 178 7.09 7.93 0.40
CA ALA A 178 5.99 6.98 0.17
C ALA A 178 5.49 7.04 -1.29
N LEU A 179 5.39 8.24 -1.86
CA LEU A 179 5.02 8.42 -3.27
C LEU A 179 6.03 7.82 -4.25
N ASN A 180 7.33 7.93 -3.97
CA ASN A 180 8.33 7.29 -4.82
C ASN A 180 8.21 5.76 -4.75
N LEU A 181 8.03 5.21 -3.55
CA LEU A 181 7.86 3.77 -3.35
C LEU A 181 6.59 3.20 -4.01
N VAL A 182 5.47 3.94 -3.98
CA VAL A 182 4.23 3.47 -4.61
C VAL A 182 4.33 3.45 -6.14
N VAL A 183 5.10 4.35 -6.75
CA VAL A 183 5.35 4.32 -8.20
C VAL A 183 6.09 3.03 -8.59
N ASP A 184 7.13 2.67 -7.85
CA ASP A 184 7.83 1.40 -8.06
C ASP A 184 6.91 0.19 -7.83
N LEU A 185 6.06 0.27 -6.80
CA LEU A 185 5.11 -0.79 -6.47
C LEU A 185 4.12 -1.02 -7.62
N VAL A 186 3.51 0.05 -8.14
CA VAL A 186 2.60 0.02 -9.29
C VAL A 186 3.29 -0.55 -10.53
N ALA A 187 4.51 -0.11 -10.82
CA ALA A 187 5.26 -0.62 -11.96
C ALA A 187 5.50 -2.13 -11.84
N MET A 188 5.88 -2.62 -10.65
CA MET A 188 6.12 -4.04 -10.42
C MET A 188 4.83 -4.89 -10.49
N THR A 189 3.72 -4.41 -9.95
CA THR A 189 2.45 -5.15 -9.99
C THR A 189 1.84 -5.16 -11.39
N ALA A 190 1.97 -4.07 -12.15
CA ALA A 190 1.53 -4.01 -13.54
C ALA A 190 2.35 -5.00 -14.39
N MET A 191 3.68 -4.99 -14.21
CA MET A 191 4.58 -5.97 -14.80
C MET A 191 4.22 -7.40 -14.41
N ALA A 192 3.86 -7.67 -13.15
CA ALA A 192 3.44 -9.01 -12.72
C ALA A 192 2.11 -9.43 -13.37
N ARG A 193 1.18 -8.49 -13.53
CA ARG A 193 -0.10 -8.68 -14.21
C ARG A 193 0.09 -8.97 -15.70
N GLU A 194 0.99 -8.28 -16.38
CA GLU A 194 1.23 -8.51 -17.81
C GLU A 194 1.80 -9.90 -18.10
N GLU A 195 2.67 -10.43 -17.24
CA GLU A 195 3.29 -11.76 -17.45
C GLU A 195 2.37 -12.94 -17.12
N VAL A 196 1.27 -12.70 -16.37
CA VAL A 196 0.34 -13.75 -15.94
C VAL A 196 -0.72 -14.08 -17.00
N PHE A 197 -0.77 -13.30 -18.09
CA PHE A 197 -1.65 -13.47 -19.26
C PHE A 197 -0.84 -13.63 -20.55
#